data_AF-A0A7Z0TMR8-F1
#
_entry.id   AF-A0A7Z0TMR8-F1
#
_cell.length_a   1.000
_cell.length_b   1.000
_cell.length_c   1.000
_cell.angle_alpha   90.00
_cell.angle_beta   90.00
_cell.angle_gamma   90.00
#
_symmetry.space_group_name_H-M   'P 1'
#
loop_
_entity.id
_entity.type
_entity.pdbx_description
1 polymer ?
#
loop_
_entity_poly.entity_id
_entity_poly.type
_entity_poly.pdbx_seq_one_letter_code
_entity_poly.pdbx_strand_id
1 'polypeptide(L)' 'MPDTPKTETPHTRPALRLVSGAKQEPLRCPAAGRDAENEKTLCFYFNRRVTDDEMRYLHTVIRQVALMREIDGH' A
#
# COMPACT_ATOMS: atom_id res chain seq x y z
N MET A 1 -14.63 -14.16 -52.53
CA MET A 1 -13.93 -13.93 -51.23
C MET A 1 -12.53 -13.41 -51.56
N PRO A 2 -12.02 -12.40 -50.84
CA PRO A 2 -11.49 -12.68 -49.52
C PRO A 2 -12.02 -11.77 -48.41
N ASP A 3 -12.16 -12.44 -47.28
CA ASP A 3 -12.25 -11.98 -45.92
C ASP A 3 -11.12 -10.98 -45.61
N THR A 4 -11.46 -9.78 -45.14
CA THR A 4 -10.49 -8.91 -44.46
C THR A 4 -10.61 -9.16 -42.97
N PRO A 5 -9.65 -9.86 -42.33
CA PRO A 5 -9.67 -10.01 -40.89
C PRO A 5 -9.43 -8.64 -40.25
N LYS A 6 -10.36 -8.22 -39.38
CA LYS A 6 -10.15 -7.11 -38.46
C LYS A 6 -8.86 -7.38 -37.69
N THR A 7 -7.90 -6.48 -37.84
CA THR A 7 -6.71 -6.42 -37.00
C THR A 7 -7.14 -6.20 -35.55
N GLU A 8 -7.30 -7.28 -34.80
CA GLU A 8 -7.27 -7.23 -33.35
C GLU A 8 -5.86 -6.80 -32.97
N THR A 9 -5.70 -5.52 -32.64
CA THR A 9 -4.58 -5.07 -31.83
C THR A 9 -4.66 -5.83 -30.51
N PRO A 10 -3.69 -6.68 -30.15
CA PRO A 10 -3.64 -7.22 -28.81
C PRO A 10 -3.46 -6.03 -27.89
N HIS A 11 -4.51 -5.73 -27.11
CA HIS A 11 -4.41 -4.79 -26.00
C HIS A 11 -3.25 -5.28 -25.14
N THR A 12 -2.11 -4.61 -25.28
CA THR A 12 -0.97 -4.77 -24.40
C THR A 12 -1.43 -4.23 -23.05
N ARG A 13 -2.18 -5.06 -22.31
CA ARG A 13 -2.35 -4.90 -20.88
C ARG A 13 -0.93 -4.80 -20.34
N PRO A 14 -0.54 -3.72 -19.64
CA PRO A 14 0.72 -3.75 -18.92
C PRO A 14 0.59 -4.88 -17.90
N ALA A 15 1.12 -6.05 -18.25
CA ALA A 15 1.37 -7.11 -17.31
C ALA A 15 2.30 -6.46 -16.30
N LEU A 16 1.78 -6.23 -15.09
CA LEU A 16 2.59 -5.87 -13.94
C LEU A 16 3.59 -7.01 -13.78
N ARG A 17 4.75 -6.85 -14.41
CA ARG A 17 5.86 -7.79 -14.29
C ARG A 17 6.28 -7.70 -12.84
N LEU A 18 5.87 -8.70 -12.07
CA LEU A 18 6.37 -8.95 -10.74
C LEU A 18 7.85 -9.28 -10.89
N VAL A 19 8.70 -8.25 -10.89
CA VAL A 19 10.15 -8.39 -10.95
C VAL A 19 10.62 -8.85 -9.56
N SER A 20 10.52 -10.16 -9.34
CA SER A 20 11.05 -10.85 -8.17
C SER A 20 12.58 -10.83 -8.21
N GLY A 21 13.17 -9.67 -7.85
CA GLY A 21 14.63 -9.48 -7.84
C GLY A 21 15.13 -8.03 -7.83
N ALA A 22 14.27 -7.04 -8.07
CA ALA A 22 14.67 -5.65 -7.84
C ALA A 22 14.68 -5.39 -6.33
N LYS A 23 15.81 -4.94 -5.76
CA LYS A 23 15.85 -4.40 -4.39
C LYS A 23 14.77 -3.30 -4.32
N GLN A 24 13.63 -3.62 -3.72
CA GLN A 24 12.58 -2.63 -3.52
C GLN A 24 13.17 -1.51 -2.68
N GLU A 25 12.90 -0.26 -3.08
CA GLU A 25 13.30 0.90 -2.30
C GLU A 25 12.80 0.70 -0.85
N PRO A 26 13.62 1.00 0.18
CA PRO A 26 13.18 0.86 1.56
C PRO A 26 11.87 1.63 1.78
N LEU A 27 10.92 1.01 2.48
CA LEU A 27 9.68 1.68 2.82
C LEU A 27 9.99 2.83 3.78
N ARG A 28 9.56 4.04 3.43
CA ARG A 28 9.71 5.26 4.22
C ARG A 28 8.34 5.91 4.37
N CYS A 29 8.12 6.54 5.52
CA CYS A 29 6.92 7.30 5.83
C CYS A 29 7.25 8.79 5.87
N PRO A 30 7.29 9.50 4.71
CA PRO A 30 7.60 10.93 4.66
C PRO A 30 6.63 11.80 5.44
N ALA A 31 5.37 11.38 5.61
CA ALA A 31 4.39 12.13 6.38
C ALA A 31 3.44 11.19 7.12
N ALA A 32 3.11 11.56 8.35
CA ALA A 32 2.07 10.95 9.16
C ALA A 32 1.24 12.06 9.81
N GLY A 33 -0.07 11.86 9.92
CA GLY A 33 -0.98 12.87 10.44
C GLY A 33 -2.32 12.29 10.85
N ARG A 34 -3.24 13.20 11.15
CA ARG A 34 -4.64 12.88 11.36
C ARG A 34 -5.44 13.31 10.15
N ASP A 35 -6.53 12.60 9.91
CA ASP A 35 -7.46 12.99 8.86
C ASP A 35 -8.11 14.35 9.20
N ALA A 36 -8.35 15.16 8.17
CA ALA A 36 -8.89 16.50 8.32
C ALA A 36 -10.39 16.50 8.66
N GLU A 37 -11.12 15.45 8.24
CA GLU A 37 -12.54 15.28 8.50
C GLU A 37 -12.78 14.47 9.78
N ASN A 38 -11.85 13.58 10.14
CA ASN A 38 -11.92 12.79 11.37
C ASN A 38 -10.58 12.76 12.13
N GLU A 39 -10.47 13.57 13.18
CA GLU A 39 -9.27 13.65 14.02
C GLU A 39 -8.85 12.32 14.69
N LYS A 40 -9.77 11.34 14.76
CA LYS A 40 -9.49 10.01 15.32
C LYS A 40 -8.84 9.07 14.31
N THR A 41 -8.89 9.40 13.02
CA THR A 41 -8.27 8.61 11.96
C THR A 41 -6.81 9.03 11.79
N LEU A 42 -5.92 8.04 11.74
CA LEU A 42 -4.50 8.24 11.46
C LEU A 42 -4.22 7.99 9.98
N CYS A 43 -3.50 8.92 9.35
CA CYS A 43 -3.12 8.85 7.94
C CYS A 43 -1.60 8.75 7.82
N PHE A 44 -1.12 7.75 7.08
CA PHE A 44 0.30 7.51 6.81
C PHE A 44 0.56 7.56 5.30
N TYR A 45 1.53 8.36 4.90
CA TYR A 45 1.95 8.49 3.51
C TYR A 45 3.27 7.77 3.33
N PHE A 46 3.30 6.83 2.39
CA PHE A 46 4.50 6.02 2.10
C PHE A 46 5.09 6.39 0.74
N ASN A 47 6.42 6.33 0.61
CA ASN A 47 7.14 6.58 -0.64
C ASN A 47 6.83 5.56 -1.75
N ARG A 48 6.30 4.39 -1.38
CA ARG A 48 5.84 3.35 -2.31
C ARG A 48 4.61 2.64 -1.79
N ARG A 49 4.02 1.78 -2.63
CA ARG A 49 2.97 0.86 -2.20
C ARG A 49 3.50 -0.05 -1.09
N VAL A 50 2.72 -0.12 -0.01
CA VAL A 50 2.94 -1.01 1.12
C VAL A 50 2.52 -2.41 0.72
N THR A 51 3.31 -3.42 1.05
CA THR A 51 2.93 -4.82 0.85
C THR A 51 1.98 -5.29 1.96
N ASP A 52 1.32 -6.44 1.76
CA ASP A 52 0.42 -7.00 2.77
C ASP A 52 1.14 -7.30 4.09
N ASP A 53 2.34 -7.89 4.02
CA ASP A 53 3.18 -8.17 5.20
C ASP A 53 3.57 -6.89 5.95
N GLU A 54 3.92 -5.82 5.24
CA GLU A 54 4.26 -4.52 5.83
C GLU A 54 3.04 -3.87 6.50
N MET A 55 1.86 -3.94 5.87
CA MET A 55 0.60 -3.48 6.46
C MET A 55 0.23 -4.29 7.70
N ARG A 56 0.39 -5.61 7.66
CA ARG A 56 0.14 -6.51 8.80
C ARG A 56 1.06 -6.23 9.97
N TYR A 57 2.33 -5.95 9.69
CA TYR A 57 3.29 -5.51 10.70
C TYR A 57 2.87 -4.19 11.33
N LEU A 58 2.57 -3.17 10.51
CA LEU A 58 2.13 -1.86 10.99
C LEU A 58 0.87 -1.96 11.88
N HIS A 59 -0.12 -2.74 11.45
CA HIS A 59 -1.33 -2.99 12.23
C HIS A 59 -1.02 -3.61 13.60
N THR A 60 -0.10 -4.58 13.64
CA THR A 60 0.31 -5.23 14.90
C THR A 60 0.96 -4.24 15.86
N VAL A 61 1.86 -3.39 15.36
CA VAL A 61 2.55 -2.36 16.16
C VAL A 61 1.55 -1.32 16.67
N ILE A 62 0.66 -0.80 15.81
CA ILE A 62 -0.36 0.18 16.22
C ILE A 62 -1.25 -0.42 17.31
N ARG A 63 -1.68 -1.68 17.16
CA ARG A 63 -2.50 -2.36 18.16
C ARG A 63 -1.78 -2.49 19.50
N GLN A 64 -0.49 -2.86 19.50
CA GLN A 64 0.30 -2.95 20.74
C GLN A 64 0.37 -1.60 21.45
N VAL A 65 0.69 -0.53 20.73
CA VAL A 65 0.78 0.83 21.31
C VAL A 65 -0.56 1.31 21.85
N ALA A 66 -1.67 1.00 21.15
CA ALA A 66 -3.01 1.34 21.62
C ALA A 66 -3.32 0.67 22.97
N LEU A 67 -3.01 -0.62 23.11
CA LEU A 67 -3.23 -1.38 24.35
C LEU A 67 -2.33 -0.90 25.50
N MET A 68 -1.10 -0.44 25.21
CA MET A 68 -0.19 0.09 26.24
C MET A 68 -0.72 1.39 26.85
N ARG A 69 -1.40 2.23 26.06
CA ARG A 69 -2.01 3.49 26.55
C ARG A 69 -3.15 3.28 27.52
N GLU A 70 -3.83 2.13 27.47
CA GLU A 70 -4.93 1.82 28.39
C GLU A 70 -4.42 1.47 29.80
N ILE A 71 -3.13 1.14 29.96
CA ILE A 71 -2.54 0.74 31.24
C ILE A 71 -1.99 1.94 32.03
N ASP A 72 -1.56 3.01 31.34
CA ASP A 72 -0.92 4.19 31.96
C ASP A 72 -1.92 5.29 32.35
N GLY A 73 -3.21 5.09 32.08
CA GLY A 73 -4.29 6.00 32.47
C GLY A 73 -4.95 5.61 33.79
N HIS A 74 -4.29 5.87 34.92
CA HIS A 74 -4.91 5.85 36.25
C HIS A 74 -4.59 7.14 37.03
#